data_AF-A0A1I0EWZ7-F1
#
_entry.id   AF-A0A1I0EWZ7-F1
#
_cell.length_a   1.000
_cell.length_b   1.000
_cell.length_c   1.000
_cell.angle_alpha   90.00
_cell.angle_beta   90.00
_cell.angle_gamma   90.00
#
_symmetry.space_group_name_H-M   'P 1'
#
loop_
_entity.id
_entity.type
_entity.pdbx_description
1 polymer ?
#
loop_
_entity_poly.entity_id
_entity_poly.type
_entity_poly.pdbx_seq_one_letter_code
_entity_poly.pdbx_strand_id
1 'polypeptide(L)'
;MNELILSTFIQIMQSGFVRNDKQEAAGRFLLESVSLQEDANCTTDLNSKKISRLVSRKDPVPDDIKQASLDSKVADKVYEYFKKEVLADLNPNLKYDIFEKLCKVIEQDVQVARKKKEEFKSLFDNAEYDKFLADIFLYTLSRDNKKVSDKVEPQDVPFLTEVNYECPITHDKLVEYVKDVPMRRYVITQIFPDDLTEDELKEFEKVVPRPQDYDSVSNLIALGEKASEEYLLNPTVEEFKKLRDIKEFLSTRYEAQKSIDRMELEEDIRIALAALMEIKNPSKMIGLDYKALRIDEKIKNEPLLKNEVQNHVLQYYRTIEGAFNDSEADFDTIATEIKLSSLKLEKAGLSKEDVIESLAEWIRKKANLGDRSRTACRIVVAFFIQNCEVFSREISK
;
A
#
# COMPACT_ATOMS: atom_id res chain seq x y z
N MET A 1 2.98 14.11 15.31
CA MET A 1 4.07 14.67 14.49
C MET A 1 5.32 14.10 15.10
N ASN A 2 5.79 12.99 14.54
CA ASN A 2 6.80 12.14 15.18
C ASN A 2 8.17 12.33 14.50
N GLU A 3 8.30 13.35 13.64
CA GLU A 3 9.49 13.60 12.84
C GLU A 3 10.20 14.87 13.33
N LEU A 4 11.48 14.72 13.66
CA LEU A 4 12.41 15.80 13.96
C LEU A 4 12.93 16.40 12.64
N ILE A 5 12.16 17.36 12.14
CA ILE A 5 12.40 18.11 10.90
C ILE A 5 12.18 19.61 11.14
N LEU A 6 12.62 20.45 10.18
CA LEU A 6 12.59 21.91 10.32
C LEU A 6 11.18 22.43 10.65
N SER A 7 10.15 21.90 10.00
CA SER A 7 8.74 22.24 10.27
C SER A 7 8.36 22.02 11.74
N THR A 8 8.60 20.82 12.27
CA THR A 8 8.24 20.47 13.65
C THR A 8 9.03 21.31 14.65
N PHE A 9 10.32 21.54 14.37
CA PHE A 9 11.17 22.37 15.21
C PHE A 9 10.66 23.82 15.28
N ILE A 10 10.37 24.45 14.14
CA ILE A 10 9.81 25.81 14.09
C ILE A 10 8.49 25.89 14.87
N GLN A 11 7.58 24.93 14.69
CA GLN A 11 6.28 24.95 15.37
C GLN A 11 6.40 24.81 16.90
N ILE A 12 7.31 23.94 17.37
CA ILE A 12 7.57 23.79 18.81
C ILE A 12 8.17 25.07 19.38
N MET A 13 9.22 25.60 18.75
CA MET A 13 9.88 26.83 19.19
C MET A 13 8.95 28.04 19.15
N GLN A 14 8.14 28.17 18.09
CA GLN A 14 7.13 29.22 17.95
C GLN A 14 6.20 29.28 19.18
N SER A 15 5.77 28.12 19.71
CA SER A 15 4.90 28.08 20.90
C SER A 15 5.59 28.55 22.18
N GLY A 16 6.92 28.64 22.18
CA GLY A 16 7.75 29.04 23.30
C GLY A 16 8.26 30.48 23.26
N PHE A 17 8.28 31.11 22.08
CA PHE A 17 8.80 32.47 21.91
C PHE A 17 7.86 33.54 22.48
N VAL A 18 8.45 34.63 22.97
CA VAL A 18 7.74 35.80 23.51
C VAL A 18 7.55 36.85 22.43
N ARG A 19 8.62 37.23 21.70
CA ARG A 19 8.58 38.27 20.65
C ARG A 19 8.33 37.68 19.28
N ASN A 20 8.86 36.48 19.01
CA ASN A 20 8.73 35.80 17.72
C ASN A 20 7.65 34.70 17.73
N ASP A 21 6.49 34.95 18.36
CA ASP A 21 5.42 33.95 18.62
C ASP A 21 4.54 33.61 17.39
N LYS A 22 4.72 34.32 16.26
CA LYS A 22 4.00 34.07 15.00
C LYS A 22 4.80 33.16 14.08
N GLN A 23 4.12 32.37 13.27
CA GLN A 23 4.75 31.39 12.39
C GLN A 23 5.80 32.01 11.46
N GLU A 24 5.49 33.14 10.83
CA GLU A 24 6.47 33.86 9.99
C GLU A 24 7.66 34.35 10.82
N ALA A 25 7.38 35.02 11.94
CA ALA A 25 8.40 35.60 12.81
C ALA A 25 9.34 34.51 13.35
N ALA A 26 8.81 33.41 13.90
CA ALA A 26 9.60 32.28 14.40
C ALA A 26 10.46 31.65 13.31
N GLY A 27 9.87 31.35 12.14
CA GLY A 27 10.59 30.71 11.05
C GLY A 27 11.70 31.60 10.49
N ARG A 28 11.43 32.89 10.30
CA ARG A 28 12.44 33.88 9.87
C ARG A 28 13.53 34.01 10.94
N PHE A 29 13.16 34.25 12.20
CA PHE A 29 14.07 34.43 13.33
C PHE A 29 15.06 33.27 13.52
N LEU A 30 14.60 32.03 13.31
CA LEU A 30 15.46 30.84 13.37
C LEU A 30 16.34 30.71 12.13
N LEU A 31 15.81 30.88 10.91
CA LEU A 31 16.58 30.71 9.67
C LEU A 31 17.58 31.86 9.42
N GLU A 32 17.30 33.06 9.92
CA GLU A 32 18.20 34.20 9.90
C GLU A 32 19.45 34.00 10.75
N SER A 33 19.42 33.08 11.72
CA SER A 33 20.63 32.63 12.44
C SER A 33 21.70 32.09 11.48
N VAL A 34 21.28 31.58 10.31
CA VAL A 34 22.17 31.12 9.23
C VAL A 34 22.28 32.17 8.14
N SER A 35 21.15 32.63 7.58
CA SER A 35 21.15 33.39 6.33
C SER A 35 21.77 34.79 6.44
N LEU A 36 21.84 35.38 7.63
CA LEU A 36 22.45 36.69 7.85
C LEU A 36 23.94 36.64 8.19
N GLN A 37 24.54 35.44 8.27
CA GLN A 37 25.97 35.33 8.54
C GLN A 37 26.79 35.73 7.32
N GLU A 38 27.85 36.52 7.51
CA GLU A 38 28.69 37.06 6.43
C GLU A 38 29.22 35.99 5.47
N ASP A 39 29.53 34.79 5.99
CA ASP A 39 30.10 33.68 5.23
C ASP A 39 29.03 32.74 4.62
N ALA A 40 27.74 32.96 4.91
CA ALA A 40 26.68 32.02 4.54
C ALA A 40 26.32 32.06 3.05
N ASN A 41 26.50 33.20 2.37
CA ASN A 41 26.17 33.38 0.95
C ASN A 41 24.73 32.95 0.58
N CYS A 42 23.79 33.05 1.52
CA CYS A 42 22.39 32.71 1.29
C CYS A 42 21.71 33.77 0.42
N THR A 43 20.96 33.33 -0.58
CA THR A 43 20.18 34.19 -1.50
C THR A 43 18.68 33.97 -1.37
N THR A 44 18.27 32.91 -0.67
CA THR A 44 16.86 32.59 -0.42
C THR A 44 16.15 33.72 0.32
N ASP A 45 15.12 34.27 -0.31
CA ASP A 45 14.19 35.22 0.32
C ASP A 45 13.26 34.48 1.31
N LEU A 46 13.47 34.75 2.61
CA LEU A 46 12.67 34.23 3.72
C LEU A 46 11.38 35.04 3.94
N ASN A 47 10.62 35.30 2.86
CA ASN A 47 9.33 35.97 2.93
C ASN A 47 8.23 35.09 3.58
N SER A 48 7.09 35.69 3.92
CA SER A 48 5.95 35.01 4.56
C SER A 48 5.50 33.74 3.83
N LYS A 49 5.50 33.78 2.49
CA LYS A 49 5.11 32.65 1.64
C LYS A 49 6.11 31.51 1.75
N LYS A 50 7.42 31.81 1.74
CA LYS A 50 8.49 30.82 1.89
C LYS A 50 8.41 30.15 3.27
N ILE A 51 8.32 30.93 4.35
CA ILE A 51 8.20 30.39 5.71
C ILE A 51 6.95 29.51 5.84
N SER A 52 5.80 29.97 5.35
CA SER A 52 4.57 29.17 5.37
C SER A 52 4.71 27.83 4.64
N ARG A 53 5.42 27.79 3.50
CA ARG A 53 5.64 26.56 2.74
C ARG A 53 6.62 25.61 3.42
N LEU A 54 7.63 26.13 4.13
CA LEU A 54 8.53 25.31 4.95
C LEU A 54 7.79 24.70 6.14
N VAL A 55 7.02 25.49 6.89
CA VAL A 55 6.25 25.02 8.05
C VAL A 55 5.06 24.12 7.67
N SER A 56 4.55 24.24 6.45
CA SER A 56 3.54 23.30 5.91
C SER A 56 4.15 22.12 5.15
N ARG A 57 5.48 21.94 5.22
CA ARG A 57 6.22 20.85 4.56
C ARG A 57 6.03 20.75 3.04
N LYS A 58 5.66 21.87 2.39
CA LYS A 58 5.47 21.96 0.93
C LYS A 58 6.77 22.16 0.17
N ASP A 59 7.75 22.79 0.83
CA ASP A 59 9.09 23.02 0.29
C ASP A 59 10.14 22.25 1.12
N PRO A 60 11.21 21.77 0.48
CA PRO A 60 12.39 21.30 1.20
C PRO A 60 13.10 22.49 1.86
N VAL A 61 14.03 22.19 2.78
CA VAL A 61 14.96 23.20 3.28
C VAL A 61 15.73 23.79 2.07
N PRO A 62 15.86 25.12 1.96
CA PRO A 62 16.59 25.72 0.84
C PRO A 62 18.05 25.25 0.81
N ASP A 63 18.54 24.90 -0.39
CA ASP A 63 19.86 24.30 -0.54
C ASP A 63 20.98 25.24 -0.08
N ASP A 64 20.87 26.53 -0.34
CA ASP A 64 21.86 27.53 0.10
C ASP A 64 21.96 27.62 1.63
N ILE A 65 20.83 27.63 2.34
CA ILE A 65 20.79 27.60 3.81
C ILE A 65 21.34 26.27 4.35
N LYS A 66 21.00 25.15 3.71
CA LYS A 66 21.52 23.83 4.08
C LYS A 66 23.03 23.78 3.94
N GLN A 67 23.58 24.22 2.80
CA GLN A 67 25.03 24.24 2.58
C GLN A 67 25.74 25.21 3.54
N ALA A 68 25.18 26.41 3.76
CA ALA A 68 25.74 27.37 4.70
C ALA A 68 25.84 26.80 6.12
N SER A 69 24.82 26.05 6.57
CA SER A 69 24.81 25.44 7.91
C SER A 69 25.88 24.35 8.13
N LEU A 70 26.46 23.81 7.06
CA LEU A 70 27.53 22.82 7.13
C LEU A 70 28.93 23.46 7.21
N ASP A 71 29.05 24.76 6.94
CA ASP A 71 30.30 25.48 7.15
C ASP A 71 30.52 25.72 8.65
N SER A 72 31.70 25.33 9.16
CA SER A 72 31.99 25.41 10.60
C SER A 72 31.96 26.84 11.14
N LYS A 73 32.37 27.85 10.35
CA LYS A 73 32.37 29.25 10.79
C LYS A 73 30.93 29.78 10.88
N VAL A 74 30.07 29.38 9.96
CA VAL A 74 28.65 29.72 10.00
C VAL A 74 27.98 29.01 11.17
N ALA A 75 28.24 27.72 11.37
CA ALA A 75 27.72 26.95 12.49
C ALA A 75 28.11 27.55 13.85
N ASP A 76 29.37 27.95 14.04
CA ASP A 76 29.83 28.63 15.26
C ASP A 76 29.03 29.92 15.53
N LYS A 77 28.79 30.73 14.49
CA LYS A 77 27.95 31.93 14.60
C LYS A 77 26.48 31.60 14.91
N VAL A 78 25.96 30.48 14.40
CA VAL A 78 24.61 29.97 14.76
C VAL A 78 24.55 29.63 16.24
N TYR A 79 25.53 28.92 16.80
CA TYR A 79 25.59 28.65 18.25
C TYR A 79 25.56 29.93 19.08
N GLU A 80 26.35 30.95 18.68
CA GLU A 80 26.33 32.25 19.34
C GLU A 80 24.96 32.94 19.26
N TYR A 81 24.32 32.89 18.09
CA TYR A 81 22.99 33.47 17.88
C TYR A 81 21.95 32.77 18.76
N PHE A 82 21.98 31.44 18.85
CA PHE A 82 21.07 30.68 19.70
C PHE A 82 21.23 31.02 21.18
N LYS A 83 22.47 31.20 21.63
CA LYS A 83 22.76 31.61 23.00
C LYS A 83 22.27 33.02 23.32
N LYS A 84 22.49 33.98 22.41
CA LYS A 84 22.23 35.41 22.64
C LYS A 84 20.76 35.79 22.39
N GLU A 85 20.20 35.31 21.29
CA GLU A 85 18.90 35.75 20.78
C GLU A 85 17.80 34.70 21.06
N VAL A 86 18.00 33.46 20.62
CA VAL A 86 16.94 32.42 20.66
C VAL A 86 16.56 32.05 22.10
N LEU A 87 17.55 31.78 22.94
CA LEU A 87 17.32 31.43 24.34
C LEU A 87 16.71 32.61 25.13
N ALA A 88 17.07 33.84 24.77
CA ALA A 88 16.56 35.06 25.41
C ALA A 88 15.10 35.35 25.06
N ASP A 89 14.64 34.92 23.88
CA ASP A 89 13.24 35.09 23.46
C ASP A 89 12.31 33.98 23.96
N LEU A 90 12.83 32.91 24.57
CA LEU A 90 11.98 31.87 25.17
C LEU A 90 11.29 32.37 26.43
N ASN A 91 10.02 32.03 26.57
CA ASN A 91 9.25 32.31 27.78
C ASN A 91 9.89 31.57 28.98
N PRO A 92 10.40 32.29 30.00
CA PRO A 92 11.15 31.67 31.10
C PRO A 92 10.31 30.70 31.93
N ASN A 93 8.98 30.88 31.94
CA ASN A 93 8.06 30.01 32.68
C ASN A 93 7.68 28.74 31.91
N LEU A 94 7.79 28.75 30.58
CA LEU A 94 7.36 27.64 29.72
C LEU A 94 8.52 26.98 28.97
N LYS A 95 9.75 27.47 29.10
CA LYS A 95 10.92 26.93 28.37
C LYS A 95 11.12 25.43 28.57
N TYR A 96 10.82 24.91 29.76
CA TYR A 96 10.94 23.47 30.03
C TYR A 96 9.85 22.66 29.31
N ASP A 97 8.66 23.21 29.08
CA ASP A 97 7.62 22.55 28.27
C ASP A 97 8.05 22.43 26.80
N ILE A 98 8.79 23.42 26.31
CA ILE A 98 9.36 23.40 24.95
C ILE A 98 10.44 22.34 24.84
N PHE A 99 11.35 22.28 25.82
CA PHE A 99 12.39 21.25 25.86
C PHE A 99 11.78 19.85 25.96
N GLU A 100 10.76 19.66 26.80
CA GLU A 100 10.02 18.40 26.94
C GLU A 100 9.36 17.97 25.62
N LYS A 101 8.75 18.91 24.88
CA LYS A 101 8.20 18.62 23.55
C LYS A 101 9.28 18.19 22.56
N LEU A 102 10.44 18.85 22.57
CA LEU A 102 11.57 18.48 21.70
C LEU A 102 12.11 17.09 22.07
N CYS A 103 12.32 16.80 23.35
CA CYS A 103 12.75 15.49 23.83
C CYS A 103 11.79 14.38 23.37
N LYS A 104 10.47 14.60 23.50
CA LYS A 104 9.46 13.63 23.02
C LYS A 104 9.56 13.37 21.52
N VAL A 105 9.71 14.42 20.71
CA VAL A 105 9.85 14.24 19.25
C VAL A 105 11.15 13.51 18.91
N ILE A 106 12.27 13.84 19.57
CA ILE A 106 13.55 13.15 19.39
C ILE A 106 13.43 11.67 19.74
N GLU A 107 12.78 11.33 20.85
CA GLU A 107 12.60 9.95 21.29
C GLU A 107 11.73 9.16 20.31
N GLN A 108 10.63 9.75 19.84
CA GLN A 108 9.65 9.11 18.96
C GLN A 108 10.10 8.98 17.49
N ASP A 109 11.02 9.81 17.02
CA ASP A 109 11.48 9.75 15.63
C ASP A 109 12.41 8.55 15.40
N VAL A 110 11.89 7.53 14.73
CA VAL A 110 12.64 6.29 14.41
C VAL A 110 13.78 6.52 13.42
N GLN A 111 13.74 7.60 12.65
CA GLN A 111 14.75 7.93 11.64
C GLN A 111 15.95 8.68 12.23
N VAL A 112 15.86 9.14 13.48
CA VAL A 112 17.01 9.74 14.19
C VAL A 112 17.87 8.62 14.76
N ALA A 113 19.12 8.54 14.33
CA ALA A 113 20.05 7.54 14.81
C ALA A 113 20.20 7.58 16.35
N ARG A 114 20.28 6.40 16.99
CA ARG A 114 20.39 6.26 18.45
C ARG A 114 21.50 7.14 19.05
N LYS A 115 22.69 7.12 18.47
CA LYS A 115 23.82 7.94 18.93
C LYS A 115 23.49 9.43 18.91
N LYS A 116 22.76 9.91 17.89
CA LYS A 116 22.36 11.32 17.82
C LYS A 116 21.32 11.68 18.88
N LYS A 117 20.40 10.76 19.22
CA LYS A 117 19.49 10.93 20.36
C LYS A 117 20.26 11.06 21.68
N GLU A 118 21.27 10.22 21.89
CA GLU A 118 22.13 10.26 23.08
C GLU A 118 22.93 11.57 23.16
N GLU A 119 23.45 12.09 22.05
CA GLU A 119 24.11 13.40 21.98
C GLU A 119 23.16 14.54 22.42
N PHE A 120 21.94 14.60 21.86
CA PHE A 120 20.96 15.61 22.26
C PHE A 120 20.59 15.50 23.74
N LYS A 121 20.38 14.28 24.23
CA LYS A 121 20.06 14.01 25.63
C LYS A 121 21.18 14.48 26.56
N SER A 122 22.43 14.22 26.20
CA SER A 122 23.58 14.68 26.99
C SER A 122 23.64 16.21 27.10
N LEU A 123 23.36 16.95 26.03
CA LEU A 123 23.34 18.42 26.06
C LEU A 123 22.23 18.92 26.99
N PHE A 124 21.06 18.28 26.95
CA PHE A 124 19.94 18.61 27.84
C PHE A 124 20.25 18.32 29.31
N ASP A 125 20.78 17.13 29.62
CA ASP A 125 21.09 16.68 30.98
C ASP A 125 22.19 17.54 31.63
N ASN A 126 23.13 18.06 30.82
CA ASN A 126 24.19 18.98 31.26
C ASN A 126 23.74 20.44 31.36
N ALA A 127 22.46 20.74 31.13
CA ALA A 127 21.89 22.10 31.09
C ALA A 127 22.55 23.03 30.04
N GLU A 128 23.12 22.48 28.97
CA GLU A 128 23.68 23.22 27.82
C GLU A 128 22.56 23.57 26.82
N TYR A 129 21.53 24.28 27.29
CA TYR A 129 20.27 24.48 26.54
C TYR A 129 20.44 25.28 25.24
N ASP A 130 21.37 26.23 25.21
CA ASP A 130 21.71 26.96 23.98
C ASP A 130 22.25 26.01 22.91
N LYS A 131 23.20 25.14 23.27
CA LYS A 131 23.74 24.12 22.38
C LYS A 131 22.70 23.09 22.00
N PHE A 132 21.91 22.61 22.96
CA PHE A 132 20.81 21.67 22.71
C PHE A 132 19.88 22.16 21.61
N LEU A 133 19.42 23.41 21.69
CA LEU A 133 18.54 24.00 20.68
C LEU A 133 19.24 24.20 19.33
N ALA A 134 20.48 24.68 19.33
CA ALA A 134 21.25 24.91 18.11
C ALA A 134 21.57 23.60 17.37
N ASP A 135 21.97 22.55 18.09
CA ASP A 135 22.27 21.22 17.55
C ASP A 135 21.05 20.60 16.90
N ILE A 136 19.89 20.67 17.56
CA ILE A 136 18.62 20.19 16.98
C ILE A 136 18.29 20.98 15.72
N PHE A 137 18.41 22.31 15.76
CA PHE A 137 18.12 23.15 14.61
C PHE A 137 19.00 22.79 13.41
N LEU A 138 20.33 22.77 13.59
CA LEU A 138 21.30 22.40 12.54
C LEU A 138 21.03 20.99 11.99
N TYR A 139 20.70 20.04 12.88
CA TYR A 139 20.29 18.70 12.47
C TYR A 139 19.04 18.73 11.58
N THR A 140 18.03 19.52 11.95
CA THR A 140 16.78 19.61 11.18
C THR A 140 16.94 20.26 9.81
N LEU A 141 17.95 21.12 9.60
CA LEU A 141 18.28 21.70 8.29
C LEU A 141 18.81 20.65 7.31
N SER A 142 19.40 19.57 7.83
CA SER A 142 19.92 18.46 7.02
C SER A 142 18.87 17.41 6.69
N ARG A 143 17.72 17.43 7.38
CA ARG A 143 16.62 16.46 7.24
C ARG A 143 15.64 16.86 6.13
N ASP A 144 14.96 15.88 5.54
CA ASP A 144 13.96 16.12 4.51
C ASP A 144 12.69 16.76 5.09
N ASN A 145 12.57 18.07 4.92
CA ASN A 145 11.42 18.83 5.41
C ASN A 145 10.17 18.67 4.52
N LYS A 146 10.37 18.43 3.22
CA LYS A 146 9.27 18.29 2.26
C LYS A 146 8.55 16.98 2.52
N LYS A 147 7.21 17.02 2.64
CA LYS A 147 6.41 15.79 2.67
C LYS A 147 6.55 15.10 1.31
N VAL A 148 6.96 13.84 1.30
CA VAL A 148 6.93 13.01 0.08
C VAL A 148 5.51 13.03 -0.48
N SER A 149 5.37 13.07 -1.80
CA SER A 149 4.07 13.23 -2.47
C SER A 149 3.04 12.23 -1.94
N ASP A 150 1.96 12.73 -1.34
CA ASP A 150 0.82 11.90 -0.93
C ASP A 150 -0.01 11.42 -2.15
N LYS A 151 0.45 11.63 -3.40
CA LYS A 151 -0.28 11.16 -4.59
C LYS A 151 0.17 9.77 -4.99
N VAL A 152 -0.75 9.00 -5.57
CA VAL A 152 -0.45 7.72 -6.20
C VAL A 152 0.50 7.94 -7.39
N GLU A 153 1.61 7.21 -7.42
CA GLU A 153 2.57 7.28 -8.51
C GLU A 153 2.24 6.23 -9.60
N PRO A 154 2.41 6.54 -10.90
CA PRO A 154 2.08 5.60 -11.98
C PRO A 154 2.84 4.27 -11.90
N GLN A 155 4.08 4.29 -11.40
CA GLN A 155 4.91 3.09 -11.23
C GLN A 155 4.40 2.14 -10.15
N ASP A 156 3.55 2.62 -9.23
CA ASP A 156 3.01 1.82 -8.14
C ASP A 156 1.75 1.04 -8.55
N VAL A 157 1.12 1.44 -9.67
CA VAL A 157 -0.13 0.86 -10.18
C VAL A 157 -0.07 -0.67 -10.32
N PRO A 158 1.01 -1.30 -10.83
CA PRO A 158 1.10 -2.75 -10.89
C PRO A 158 0.96 -3.41 -9.51
N PHE A 159 1.66 -2.90 -8.49
CA PHE A 159 1.59 -3.43 -7.12
C PHE A 159 0.22 -3.22 -6.50
N LEU A 160 -0.39 -2.05 -6.73
CA LEU A 160 -1.75 -1.75 -6.28
C LEU A 160 -2.79 -2.65 -6.94
N THR A 161 -2.64 -2.93 -8.23
CA THR A 161 -3.57 -3.80 -8.97
C THR A 161 -3.47 -5.24 -8.48
N GLU A 162 -2.25 -5.72 -8.20
CA GLU A 162 -2.00 -7.07 -7.70
C GLU A 162 -2.71 -7.35 -6.36
N VAL A 163 -2.67 -6.38 -5.45
CA VAL A 163 -3.37 -6.43 -4.15
C VAL A 163 -4.81 -5.91 -4.21
N ASN A 164 -5.33 -5.61 -5.42
CA ASN A 164 -6.68 -5.07 -5.63
C ASN A 164 -6.99 -3.79 -4.83
N TYR A 165 -6.01 -2.89 -4.71
CA TYR A 165 -6.08 -1.60 -4.02
C TYR A 165 -6.47 -1.69 -2.53
N GLU A 166 -6.25 -2.85 -1.93
CA GLU A 166 -6.59 -3.15 -0.54
C GLU A 166 -5.40 -3.83 0.15
N CYS A 167 -5.11 -3.45 1.39
CA CYS A 167 -4.00 -4.05 2.12
C CYS A 167 -4.30 -5.54 2.37
N PRO A 168 -3.43 -6.47 1.95
CA PRO A 168 -3.68 -7.89 2.15
C PRO A 168 -3.56 -8.35 3.61
N ILE A 169 -3.08 -7.49 4.51
CA ILE A 169 -2.98 -7.76 5.95
C ILE A 169 -4.16 -7.15 6.71
N THR A 170 -4.43 -5.86 6.50
CA THR A 170 -5.40 -5.11 7.32
C THR A 170 -6.75 -4.90 6.63
N HIS A 171 -6.84 -5.17 5.33
CA HIS A 171 -8.01 -4.91 4.49
C HIS A 171 -8.39 -3.43 4.34
N ASP A 172 -7.50 -2.52 4.75
CA ASP A 172 -7.68 -1.09 4.54
C ASP A 172 -7.51 -0.72 3.07
N LYS A 173 -8.26 0.28 2.61
CA LYS A 173 -8.08 0.83 1.26
C LYS A 173 -6.75 1.55 1.15
N LEU A 174 -6.00 1.20 0.12
CA LEU A 174 -4.67 1.76 -0.13
C LEU A 174 -4.73 3.13 -0.83
N VAL A 175 -5.85 3.47 -1.46
CA VAL A 175 -6.04 4.74 -2.16
C VAL A 175 -7.32 5.41 -1.69
N GLU A 176 -7.21 6.69 -1.31
CA GLU A 176 -8.34 7.54 -0.93
C GLU A 176 -8.46 8.73 -1.87
N TYR A 177 -9.68 9.17 -2.18
CA TYR A 177 -9.88 10.37 -3.00
C TYR A 177 -10.13 11.59 -2.13
N VAL A 178 -9.31 12.63 -2.30
CA VAL A 178 -9.48 13.92 -1.64
C VAL A 178 -9.61 14.99 -2.71
N LYS A 179 -10.82 15.56 -2.86
CA LYS A 179 -11.14 16.53 -3.92
C LYS A 179 -10.77 15.99 -5.33
N ASP A 180 -11.21 14.76 -5.61
CA ASP A 180 -10.96 14.02 -6.86
C ASP A 180 -9.48 13.73 -7.17
N VAL A 181 -8.58 13.91 -6.20
CA VAL A 181 -7.17 13.54 -6.33
C VAL A 181 -6.93 12.22 -5.58
N PRO A 182 -6.37 11.18 -6.25
CA PRO A 182 -6.04 9.92 -5.59
C PRO A 182 -4.81 10.12 -4.69
N MET A 183 -5.06 9.95 -3.39
CA MET A 183 -4.06 10.03 -2.35
C MET A 183 -3.60 8.62 -1.96
N ARG A 184 -2.29 8.47 -1.83
CA ARG A 184 -1.58 7.30 -1.35
C ARG A 184 -1.82 7.11 0.15
N ARG A 185 -2.21 5.89 0.53
CA ARG A 185 -2.29 5.36 1.91
C ARG A 185 -1.52 4.06 2.06
N TYR A 186 -0.48 3.90 1.24
CA TYR A 186 0.27 2.67 1.13
C TYR A 186 1.78 2.91 1.12
N VAL A 187 2.52 1.85 1.38
CA VAL A 187 3.97 1.76 1.18
C VAL A 187 4.24 0.56 0.29
N ILE A 188 5.15 0.73 -0.68
CA ILE A 188 5.71 -0.40 -1.42
C ILE A 188 6.79 -0.98 -0.51
N THR A 189 6.48 -2.13 0.09
CA THR A 189 7.26 -2.75 1.16
C THR A 189 8.08 -3.89 0.59
N GLN A 190 9.37 -3.94 0.95
CA GLN A 190 10.21 -5.10 0.68
C GLN A 190 9.80 -6.26 1.59
N ILE A 191 9.44 -7.39 1.00
CA ILE A 191 9.08 -8.62 1.72
C ILE A 191 10.32 -9.20 2.38
N PHE A 192 11.47 -9.21 1.70
CA PHE A 192 12.77 -9.48 2.29
C PHE A 192 13.49 -8.13 2.45
N PRO A 193 13.57 -7.55 3.67
CA PRO A 193 14.20 -6.24 3.89
C PRO A 193 15.72 -6.26 3.69
N ASP A 194 16.29 -5.15 3.22
CA ASP A 194 17.72 -4.99 3.02
C ASP A 194 18.51 -4.57 4.27
N ASP A 195 17.81 -4.17 5.33
CA ASP A 195 18.35 -3.63 6.59
C ASP A 195 18.36 -4.63 7.76
N LEU A 196 18.14 -5.93 7.49
CA LEU A 196 18.20 -7.01 8.49
C LEU A 196 19.58 -7.14 9.15
N THR A 197 19.60 -7.48 10.44
CA THR A 197 20.83 -7.86 11.16
C THR A 197 21.38 -9.21 10.66
N GLU A 198 22.65 -9.50 10.93
CA GLU A 198 23.28 -10.77 10.50
C GLU A 198 22.57 -12.02 11.04
N ASP A 199 21.99 -11.95 12.25
CA ASP A 199 21.29 -13.08 12.84
C ASP A 199 19.87 -13.25 12.25
N GLU A 200 19.16 -12.15 11.98
CA GLU A 200 17.88 -12.18 11.27
C GLU A 200 18.07 -12.70 9.83
N LEU A 201 19.11 -12.24 9.15
CA LEU A 201 19.43 -12.69 7.79
C LEU A 201 19.59 -14.22 7.73
N LYS A 202 20.32 -14.82 8.68
CA LYS A 202 20.49 -16.28 8.76
C LYS A 202 19.17 -17.01 8.96
N GLU A 203 18.25 -16.46 9.74
CA GLU A 203 16.93 -17.07 9.95
C GLU A 203 16.03 -16.96 8.70
N PHE A 204 16.07 -15.81 8.01
CA PHE A 204 15.32 -15.59 6.77
C PHE A 204 15.86 -16.46 5.62
N GLU A 205 17.18 -16.61 5.50
CA GLU A 205 17.82 -17.44 4.48
C GLU A 205 17.50 -18.93 4.61
N LYS A 206 17.13 -19.41 5.80
CA LYS A 206 16.61 -20.78 5.98
C LYS A 206 15.27 -21.01 5.28
N VAL A 207 14.54 -19.94 4.99
CA VAL A 207 13.21 -19.99 4.36
C VAL A 207 13.29 -19.76 2.87
N VAL A 208 13.99 -18.71 2.42
CA VAL A 208 14.26 -18.41 1.00
C VAL A 208 15.65 -17.82 0.87
N PRO A 209 16.43 -18.16 -0.18
CA PRO A 209 17.68 -17.48 -0.47
C PRO A 209 17.51 -15.96 -0.57
N ARG A 210 18.53 -15.23 -0.13
CA ARG A 210 18.61 -13.78 -0.28
C ARG A 210 18.35 -13.37 -1.75
N PRO A 211 17.47 -12.37 -2.00
CA PRO A 211 17.25 -11.87 -3.35
C PRO A 211 18.52 -11.23 -3.91
N GLN A 212 18.76 -11.40 -5.21
CA GLN A 212 19.85 -10.71 -5.91
C GLN A 212 19.58 -9.20 -6.03
N ASP A 213 18.31 -8.85 -6.17
CA ASP A 213 17.81 -7.48 -6.26
C ASP A 213 16.63 -7.32 -5.29
N TYR A 214 16.84 -6.49 -4.27
CA TYR A 214 15.85 -6.19 -3.23
C TYR A 214 14.64 -5.41 -3.76
N ASP A 215 14.83 -4.67 -4.86
CA ASP A 215 13.79 -3.89 -5.51
C ASP A 215 13.12 -4.66 -6.67
N SER A 216 13.39 -5.96 -6.77
CA SER A 216 12.72 -6.82 -7.73
C SER A 216 11.20 -6.88 -7.46
N VAL A 217 10.41 -6.90 -8.54
CA VAL A 217 8.93 -6.93 -8.46
C VAL A 217 8.40 -8.10 -7.61
N SER A 218 9.12 -9.22 -7.59
CA SER A 218 8.80 -10.40 -6.76
C SER A 218 9.00 -10.16 -5.26
N ASN A 219 9.89 -9.24 -4.87
CA ASN A 219 10.17 -8.90 -3.47
C ASN A 219 9.36 -7.70 -2.96
N LEU A 220 8.55 -7.05 -3.82
CA LEU A 220 7.82 -5.84 -3.47
C LEU A 220 6.31 -6.10 -3.37
N ILE A 221 5.67 -5.57 -2.33
CA ILE A 221 4.21 -5.65 -2.12
C ILE A 221 3.66 -4.33 -1.60
N ALA A 222 2.46 -3.93 -2.04
CA ALA A 222 1.80 -2.74 -1.53
C ALA A 222 1.04 -3.06 -0.24
N LEU A 223 1.41 -2.40 0.86
CA LEU A 223 0.77 -2.52 2.18
C LEU A 223 0.27 -1.16 2.67
N GLY A 224 -0.68 -1.13 3.61
CA GLY A 224 -1.04 0.10 4.31
C GLY A 224 0.15 0.62 5.14
N GLU A 225 0.23 1.94 5.34
CA GLU A 225 1.35 2.59 6.06
C GLU A 225 1.65 1.90 7.40
N LYS A 226 0.61 1.73 8.23
CA LYS A 226 0.73 1.08 9.54
C LYS A 226 1.24 -0.37 9.44
N ALA A 227 0.71 -1.15 8.50
CA ALA A 227 1.09 -2.55 8.33
C ALA A 227 2.56 -2.69 7.86
N SER A 228 3.00 -1.78 6.98
CA SER A 228 4.40 -1.73 6.54
C SER A 228 5.32 -1.32 7.68
N GLU A 229 4.95 -0.29 8.46
CA GLU A 229 5.75 0.20 9.58
C GLU A 229 5.91 -0.87 10.66
N GLU A 230 4.82 -1.54 11.06
CA GLU A 230 4.85 -2.60 12.06
C GLU A 230 5.74 -3.77 11.62
N TYR A 231 5.66 -4.16 10.34
CA TYR A 231 6.48 -5.23 9.79
C TYR A 231 7.97 -4.86 9.75
N LEU A 232 8.32 -3.71 9.16
CA LEU A 232 9.72 -3.30 8.98
C LEU A 232 10.42 -2.95 10.30
N LEU A 233 9.68 -2.55 11.34
CA LEU A 233 10.26 -2.21 12.64
C LEU A 233 10.91 -3.42 13.33
N ASN A 234 10.33 -4.61 13.18
CA ASN A 234 10.84 -5.84 13.79
C ASN A 234 10.32 -7.08 13.04
N PRO A 235 10.87 -7.37 11.84
CA PRO A 235 10.31 -8.38 10.95
C PRO A 235 10.57 -9.80 11.49
N THR A 236 9.50 -10.55 11.79
CA THR A 236 9.64 -11.95 12.20
C THR A 236 9.64 -12.91 11.01
N VAL A 237 10.27 -14.08 11.18
CA VAL A 237 10.32 -15.13 10.15
C VAL A 237 8.92 -15.63 9.76
N GLU A 238 7.97 -15.64 10.70
CA GLU A 238 6.60 -16.08 10.45
C GLU A 238 5.81 -15.03 9.65
N GLU A 239 5.98 -13.74 9.96
CA GLU A 239 5.39 -12.65 9.18
C GLU A 239 5.97 -12.59 7.77
N PHE A 240 7.28 -12.80 7.63
CA PHE A 240 7.96 -12.93 6.34
C PHE A 240 7.38 -14.04 5.48
N LYS A 241 7.27 -15.27 6.04
CA LYS A 241 6.65 -16.41 5.35
C LYS A 241 5.24 -16.07 4.88
N LYS A 242 4.43 -15.48 5.76
CA LYS A 242 3.06 -15.09 5.45
C LYS A 242 3.00 -14.07 4.30
N LEU A 243 3.82 -13.03 4.34
CA LEU A 243 3.87 -12.01 3.28
C LEU A 243 4.32 -12.59 1.94
N ARG A 244 5.31 -13.47 1.95
CA ARG A 244 5.76 -14.18 0.75
C ARG A 244 4.66 -15.06 0.17
N ASP A 245 3.98 -15.86 1.00
CA ASP A 245 2.92 -16.76 0.55
C ASP A 245 1.74 -15.95 -0.03
N ILE A 246 1.41 -14.81 0.58
CA ILE A 246 0.44 -13.84 0.05
C ILE A 246 0.90 -13.30 -1.30
N LYS A 247 2.15 -12.84 -1.41
CA LYS A 247 2.71 -12.29 -2.66
C LYS A 247 2.69 -13.32 -3.78
N GLU A 248 3.16 -14.53 -3.52
CA GLU A 248 3.21 -15.62 -4.50
C GLU A 248 1.81 -15.95 -5.01
N PHE A 249 0.83 -16.06 -4.10
CA PHE A 249 -0.57 -16.28 -4.46
C PHE A 249 -1.13 -15.14 -5.32
N LEU A 250 -0.95 -13.88 -4.90
CA LEU A 250 -1.50 -12.72 -5.61
C LEU A 250 -0.86 -12.52 -6.98
N SER A 251 0.47 -12.65 -7.08
CA SER A 251 1.22 -12.59 -8.34
C SER A 251 0.76 -13.67 -9.32
N THR A 252 0.64 -14.91 -8.84
CA THR A 252 0.19 -16.05 -9.66
C THR A 252 -1.22 -15.84 -10.18
N ARG A 253 -2.15 -15.45 -9.29
CA ARG A 253 -3.55 -15.15 -9.65
C ARG A 253 -3.64 -13.99 -10.64
N TYR A 254 -2.86 -12.93 -10.44
CA TYR A 254 -2.87 -11.74 -11.30
C TYR A 254 -2.41 -12.07 -12.74
N GLU A 255 -1.27 -12.76 -12.89
CA GLU A 255 -0.78 -13.14 -14.23
C GLU A 255 -1.70 -14.18 -14.89
N ALA A 256 -2.28 -15.11 -14.13
CA ALA A 256 -3.26 -16.07 -14.64
C ALA A 256 -4.52 -15.36 -15.15
N GLN A 257 -5.08 -14.42 -14.38
CA GLN A 257 -6.25 -13.62 -14.79
C GLN A 257 -5.97 -12.81 -16.05
N LYS A 258 -4.83 -12.11 -16.09
CA LYS A 258 -4.39 -11.33 -17.25
C LYS A 258 -4.22 -12.20 -18.51
N SER A 259 -3.88 -13.48 -18.35
CA SER A 259 -3.75 -14.43 -19.46
C SER A 259 -5.10 -14.82 -20.08
N ILE A 260 -6.17 -14.87 -19.28
CA ILE A 260 -7.53 -15.19 -19.77
C ILE A 260 -8.29 -13.94 -20.22
N ASP A 261 -8.00 -12.76 -19.66
CA ASP A 261 -8.62 -11.49 -20.09
C ASP A 261 -8.33 -11.18 -21.58
N ARG A 262 -7.22 -11.71 -22.11
CA ARG A 262 -6.83 -11.64 -23.54
C ARG A 262 -7.62 -12.58 -24.46
N MET A 263 -8.36 -13.54 -23.92
CA MET A 263 -9.16 -14.47 -24.71
C MET A 263 -10.48 -13.80 -25.12
N GLU A 264 -11.00 -14.22 -26.27
CA GLU A 264 -12.35 -13.87 -26.69
C GLU A 264 -13.36 -14.68 -25.88
N LEU A 265 -14.52 -14.09 -25.66
CA LEU A 265 -15.69 -14.75 -25.09
C LEU A 265 -16.86 -14.33 -25.95
N GLU A 266 -17.58 -15.31 -26.50
CA GLU A 266 -18.66 -14.99 -27.42
C GLU A 266 -19.81 -14.26 -26.72
N GLU A 267 -20.35 -13.23 -27.39
CA GLU A 267 -21.34 -12.31 -26.81
C GLU A 267 -22.65 -13.00 -26.44
N ASP A 268 -22.94 -14.13 -27.11
CA ASP A 268 -24.10 -14.98 -26.86
C ASP A 268 -24.14 -15.57 -25.44
N ILE A 269 -23.02 -15.55 -24.70
CA ILE A 269 -23.03 -15.86 -23.26
C ILE A 269 -24.00 -14.98 -22.47
N ARG A 270 -24.30 -13.78 -22.98
CA ARG A 270 -25.27 -12.86 -22.38
C ARG A 270 -26.70 -13.40 -22.42
N ILE A 271 -27.02 -14.31 -23.33
CA ILE A 271 -28.34 -14.95 -23.40
C ILE A 271 -28.58 -15.78 -22.14
N ALA A 272 -27.59 -16.59 -21.75
CA ALA A 272 -27.66 -17.35 -20.50
C ALA A 272 -27.76 -16.42 -19.26
N LEU A 273 -27.00 -15.33 -19.25
CA LEU A 273 -27.02 -14.36 -18.14
C LEU A 273 -28.36 -13.61 -18.06
N ALA A 274 -28.94 -13.23 -19.19
CA ALA A 274 -30.25 -12.59 -19.27
C ALA A 274 -31.35 -13.54 -18.76
N ALA A 275 -31.34 -14.80 -19.21
CA ALA A 275 -32.31 -15.80 -18.76
C ALA A 275 -32.28 -15.99 -17.24
N LEU A 276 -31.10 -15.98 -16.62
CA LEU A 276 -30.95 -16.03 -15.17
C LEU A 276 -31.49 -14.77 -14.47
N MET A 277 -31.26 -13.60 -15.04
CA MET A 277 -31.71 -12.33 -14.48
C MET A 277 -33.24 -12.12 -14.57
N GLU A 278 -33.91 -12.79 -15.52
CA GLU A 278 -35.36 -12.70 -15.69
C GLU A 278 -36.16 -13.59 -14.71
N ILE A 279 -35.49 -14.44 -13.93
CA ILE A 279 -36.15 -15.32 -12.96
C ILE A 279 -36.78 -14.49 -11.85
N LYS A 280 -38.09 -14.24 -11.95
CA LYS A 280 -38.88 -13.52 -10.94
C LYS A 280 -39.50 -14.42 -9.87
N ASN A 281 -39.66 -15.72 -10.16
CA ASN A 281 -40.29 -16.69 -9.26
C ASN A 281 -39.56 -18.05 -9.30
N PRO A 282 -38.79 -18.41 -8.26
CA PRO A 282 -38.03 -19.67 -8.19
C PRO A 282 -38.92 -20.93 -8.23
N SER A 283 -40.19 -20.81 -7.83
CA SER A 283 -41.15 -21.92 -7.71
C SER A 283 -41.61 -22.53 -9.04
N LYS A 284 -41.22 -21.96 -10.19
CA LYS A 284 -41.48 -22.51 -11.52
C LYS A 284 -40.27 -23.21 -12.16
N MET A 285 -39.14 -23.27 -11.46
CA MET A 285 -37.93 -23.87 -12.02
C MET A 285 -38.03 -25.39 -12.00
N ILE A 286 -37.81 -26.01 -13.17
CA ILE A 286 -37.73 -27.46 -13.31
C ILE A 286 -36.30 -27.88 -13.00
N GLY A 287 -36.08 -28.41 -11.80
CA GLY A 287 -34.77 -28.91 -11.39
C GLY A 287 -34.36 -30.17 -12.16
N LEU A 288 -33.05 -30.42 -12.24
CA LEU A 288 -32.52 -31.70 -12.73
C LEU A 288 -32.62 -32.80 -11.67
N ASP A 289 -32.58 -34.07 -12.12
CA ASP A 289 -32.37 -35.21 -11.23
C ASP A 289 -30.91 -35.27 -10.77
N TYR A 290 -30.72 -35.49 -9.47
CA TYR A 290 -29.42 -35.57 -8.79
C TYR A 290 -28.49 -36.62 -9.39
N LYS A 291 -29.04 -37.74 -9.90
CA LYS A 291 -28.25 -38.85 -10.44
C LYS A 291 -27.60 -38.56 -11.80
N ALA A 292 -27.93 -37.46 -12.46
CA ALA A 292 -27.41 -37.11 -13.78
C ALA A 292 -26.15 -36.21 -13.75
N LEU A 293 -25.65 -35.85 -12.56
CA LEU A 293 -24.54 -34.92 -12.39
C LEU A 293 -23.17 -35.61 -12.45
N ARG A 294 -22.23 -35.03 -13.18
CA ARG A 294 -20.80 -35.46 -13.20
C ARG A 294 -19.94 -34.68 -12.20
N ILE A 295 -20.55 -33.78 -11.42
CA ILE A 295 -19.83 -32.93 -10.46
C ILE A 295 -19.10 -33.75 -9.39
N ASP A 296 -19.64 -34.91 -9.02
CA ASP A 296 -19.00 -35.84 -8.08
C ASP A 296 -17.62 -36.33 -8.56
N GLU A 297 -17.41 -36.42 -9.87
CA GLU A 297 -16.16 -36.86 -10.49
C GLU A 297 -15.15 -35.70 -10.63
N LYS A 298 -15.66 -34.47 -10.77
CA LYS A 298 -14.88 -33.25 -11.04
C LYS A 298 -14.41 -32.55 -9.75
N ILE A 299 -15.21 -32.60 -8.69
CA ILE A 299 -14.90 -31.97 -7.40
C ILE A 299 -15.01 -33.02 -6.29
N LYS A 300 -13.86 -33.62 -5.93
CA LYS A 300 -13.80 -34.72 -4.95
C LYS A 300 -13.60 -34.26 -3.51
N ASN A 301 -12.55 -33.47 -3.26
CA ASN A 301 -12.05 -33.19 -1.90
C ASN A 301 -12.48 -31.82 -1.33
N GLU A 302 -13.49 -31.16 -1.93
CA GLU A 302 -13.95 -29.81 -1.55
C GLU A 302 -15.47 -29.81 -1.35
N PRO A 303 -15.99 -30.32 -0.21
CA PRO A 303 -17.41 -30.62 -0.05
C PRO A 303 -18.33 -29.37 -0.12
N LEU A 304 -17.85 -28.22 0.36
CA LEU A 304 -18.62 -26.97 0.31
C LEU A 304 -18.75 -26.44 -1.12
N LEU A 305 -17.62 -26.32 -1.83
CA LEU A 305 -17.60 -25.89 -3.24
C LEU A 305 -18.40 -26.86 -4.12
N LYS A 306 -18.23 -28.16 -3.89
CA LYS A 306 -19.00 -29.20 -4.57
C LYS A 306 -20.50 -29.00 -4.42
N ASN A 307 -20.97 -28.82 -3.18
CA ASN A 307 -22.39 -28.62 -2.88
C ASN A 307 -22.92 -27.33 -3.53
N GLU A 308 -22.15 -26.25 -3.52
CA GLU A 308 -22.52 -25.00 -4.19
C GLU A 308 -22.71 -25.22 -5.70
N VAL A 309 -21.70 -25.77 -6.38
CA VAL A 309 -21.74 -26.04 -7.82
C VAL A 309 -22.89 -26.99 -8.16
N GLN A 310 -23.09 -28.05 -7.37
CA GLN A 310 -24.21 -28.98 -7.55
C GLN A 310 -25.56 -28.27 -7.45
N ASN A 311 -25.78 -27.46 -6.42
CA ASN A 311 -27.04 -26.75 -6.25
C ASN A 311 -27.29 -25.75 -7.37
N HIS A 312 -26.26 -25.03 -7.82
CA HIS A 312 -26.36 -24.14 -8.97
C HIS A 312 -26.77 -24.91 -10.23
N VAL A 313 -26.12 -26.04 -10.52
CA VAL A 313 -26.48 -26.86 -11.69
C VAL A 313 -27.91 -27.41 -11.55
N LEU A 314 -28.27 -28.00 -10.41
CA LEU A 314 -29.59 -28.58 -10.20
C LEU A 314 -30.73 -27.59 -10.41
N GLN A 315 -30.56 -26.37 -9.91
CA GLN A 315 -31.59 -25.34 -9.95
C GLN A 315 -31.68 -24.63 -11.31
N TYR A 316 -30.54 -24.33 -11.93
CA TYR A 316 -30.49 -23.39 -13.05
C TYR A 316 -30.19 -24.04 -14.41
N TYR A 317 -29.75 -25.30 -14.46
CA TYR A 317 -29.32 -25.94 -15.70
C TYR A 317 -30.37 -25.89 -16.81
N ARG A 318 -31.63 -26.25 -16.51
CA ARG A 318 -32.70 -26.26 -17.53
C ARG A 318 -33.02 -24.87 -18.07
N THR A 319 -32.81 -23.84 -17.26
CA THR A 319 -33.03 -22.45 -17.67
C THR A 319 -31.94 -22.03 -18.65
N ILE A 320 -30.69 -22.34 -18.34
CA ILE A 320 -29.54 -22.01 -19.21
C ILE A 320 -29.57 -22.83 -20.50
N GLU A 321 -29.83 -24.14 -20.40
CA GLU A 321 -29.97 -25.04 -21.55
C GLU A 321 -31.11 -24.60 -22.49
N GLY A 322 -32.28 -24.25 -21.93
CA GLY A 322 -33.38 -23.71 -22.70
C GLY A 322 -33.02 -22.40 -23.40
N ALA A 323 -32.35 -21.48 -22.69
CA ALA A 323 -31.92 -20.20 -23.25
C ALA A 323 -30.97 -20.35 -24.44
N PHE A 324 -30.03 -21.29 -24.39
CA PHE A 324 -29.15 -21.58 -25.52
C PHE A 324 -29.90 -22.26 -26.67
N ASN A 325 -30.76 -23.25 -26.40
CA ASN A 325 -31.52 -23.96 -27.43
C ASN A 325 -32.54 -23.08 -28.16
N ASP A 326 -33.14 -22.10 -27.46
CA ASP A 326 -34.10 -21.15 -28.03
C ASP A 326 -33.40 -20.01 -28.78
N SER A 327 -32.07 -19.99 -28.81
CA SER A 327 -31.24 -19.01 -29.49
C SER A 327 -30.41 -19.64 -30.61
N GLU A 328 -29.86 -18.81 -31.52
CA GLU A 328 -28.89 -19.26 -32.54
C GLU A 328 -27.44 -19.27 -32.00
N ALA A 329 -27.28 -19.29 -30.67
CA ALA A 329 -25.98 -19.16 -30.02
C ALA A 329 -25.05 -20.35 -30.29
N ASP A 330 -23.77 -20.05 -30.52
CA ASP A 330 -22.72 -21.06 -30.67
C ASP A 330 -22.22 -21.57 -29.30
N PHE A 331 -23.01 -22.48 -28.73
CA PHE A 331 -22.67 -23.13 -27.46
C PHE A 331 -21.29 -23.82 -27.49
N ASP A 332 -20.90 -24.45 -28.60
CA ASP A 332 -19.66 -25.21 -28.70
C ASP A 332 -18.43 -24.29 -28.66
N THR A 333 -18.53 -23.12 -29.30
CA THR A 333 -17.48 -22.08 -29.22
C THR A 333 -17.33 -21.57 -27.78
N ILE A 334 -18.42 -21.17 -27.13
CA ILE A 334 -18.39 -20.70 -25.73
C ILE A 334 -17.82 -21.77 -24.79
N ALA A 335 -18.28 -23.01 -24.94
CA ALA A 335 -17.78 -24.15 -24.16
C ALA A 335 -16.27 -24.35 -24.32
N THR A 336 -15.77 -24.17 -25.54
CA THR A 336 -14.34 -24.27 -25.86
C THR A 336 -13.54 -23.13 -25.22
N GLU A 337 -14.04 -21.89 -25.29
CA GLU A 337 -13.40 -20.72 -24.70
C GLU A 337 -13.30 -20.83 -23.17
N ILE A 338 -14.39 -21.25 -22.51
CA ILE A 338 -14.43 -21.47 -21.06
C ILE A 338 -13.48 -22.60 -20.66
N LYS A 339 -13.47 -23.71 -21.41
CA LYS A 339 -12.56 -24.83 -21.16
C LYS A 339 -11.09 -24.42 -21.31
N LEU A 340 -10.74 -23.71 -22.38
CA LEU A 340 -9.37 -23.25 -22.60
C LEU A 340 -8.92 -22.26 -21.50
N SER A 341 -9.83 -21.39 -21.06
CA SER A 341 -9.58 -20.46 -19.96
C SER A 341 -9.39 -21.18 -18.63
N SER A 342 -10.23 -22.18 -18.32
CA SER A 342 -10.09 -22.99 -17.10
C SER A 342 -8.74 -23.71 -17.08
N LEU A 343 -8.35 -24.33 -18.19
CA LEU A 343 -7.09 -25.04 -18.30
C LEU A 343 -5.87 -24.13 -18.10
N LYS A 344 -5.94 -22.86 -18.50
CA LYS A 344 -4.86 -21.89 -18.24
C LYS A 344 -4.76 -21.58 -16.75
N LEU A 345 -5.88 -21.34 -16.08
CA LEU A 345 -5.93 -21.06 -14.64
C LEU A 345 -5.46 -22.29 -13.82
N GLU A 346 -5.91 -23.48 -14.20
CA GLU A 346 -5.51 -24.75 -13.57
C GLU A 346 -4.00 -25.01 -13.74
N LYS A 347 -3.44 -24.76 -14.94
CA LYS A 347 -1.99 -24.87 -15.20
C LYS A 347 -1.16 -23.85 -14.44
N ALA A 348 -1.73 -22.69 -14.10
CA ALA A 348 -1.09 -21.70 -13.23
C ALA A 348 -1.14 -22.10 -11.75
N GLY A 349 -1.76 -23.23 -11.40
CA GLY A 349 -1.76 -23.78 -10.03
C GLY A 349 -2.85 -23.24 -9.13
N LEU A 350 -3.86 -22.54 -9.68
CA LEU A 350 -4.98 -22.00 -8.92
C LEU A 350 -5.86 -23.13 -8.35
N SER A 351 -6.47 -22.88 -7.20
CA SER A 351 -7.48 -23.78 -6.62
C SER A 351 -8.75 -23.81 -7.48
N LYS A 352 -9.62 -24.81 -7.31
CA LYS A 352 -10.87 -24.89 -8.08
C LYS A 352 -11.81 -23.72 -7.79
N GLU A 353 -11.86 -23.27 -6.54
CA GLU A 353 -12.59 -22.05 -6.15
C GLU A 353 -12.03 -20.83 -6.89
N ASP A 354 -10.71 -20.63 -6.90
CA ASP A 354 -10.07 -19.51 -7.60
C ASP A 354 -10.29 -19.57 -9.11
N VAL A 355 -10.31 -20.77 -9.69
CA VAL A 355 -10.63 -20.98 -11.12
C VAL A 355 -12.07 -20.54 -11.40
N ILE A 356 -13.03 -20.99 -10.58
CA ILE A 356 -14.44 -20.60 -10.71
C ILE A 356 -14.61 -19.09 -10.60
N GLU A 357 -13.95 -18.49 -9.62
CA GLU A 357 -14.05 -17.05 -9.38
C GLU A 357 -13.41 -16.23 -10.51
N SER A 358 -12.24 -16.65 -11.00
CA SER A 358 -11.56 -16.01 -12.13
C SER A 358 -12.36 -16.11 -13.43
N LEU A 359 -13.00 -17.26 -13.69
CA LEU A 359 -13.90 -17.44 -14.84
C LEU A 359 -15.18 -16.59 -14.71
N ALA A 360 -15.77 -16.55 -13.52
CA ALA A 360 -16.97 -15.76 -13.29
C ALA A 360 -16.69 -14.26 -13.48
N GLU A 361 -15.56 -13.78 -12.97
CA GLU A 361 -15.11 -12.40 -13.15
C GLU A 361 -14.76 -12.09 -14.60
N TRP A 362 -14.13 -13.02 -15.31
CA TRP A 362 -13.84 -12.89 -16.74
C TRP A 362 -15.12 -12.78 -17.58
N ILE A 363 -16.10 -13.66 -17.37
CA ILE A 363 -17.42 -13.61 -18.02
C ILE A 363 -18.11 -12.27 -17.71
N ARG A 364 -18.11 -11.85 -16.44
CA ARG A 364 -18.72 -10.59 -16.00
C ARG A 364 -18.13 -9.39 -16.73
N LYS A 365 -16.80 -9.31 -16.84
CA LYS A 365 -16.09 -8.22 -17.53
C LYS A 365 -16.38 -8.22 -19.03
N LYS A 366 -16.30 -9.37 -19.69
CA LYS A 366 -16.58 -9.50 -21.14
C LYS A 366 -18.03 -9.19 -21.48
N ALA A 367 -18.95 -9.59 -20.61
CA ALA A 367 -20.37 -9.26 -20.72
C ALA A 367 -20.72 -7.83 -20.26
N ASN A 368 -19.73 -7.01 -19.85
CA ASN A 368 -19.91 -5.64 -19.37
C ASN A 368 -20.99 -5.51 -18.26
N LEU A 369 -20.97 -6.43 -17.29
CA LEU A 369 -21.96 -6.47 -16.22
C LEU A 369 -21.41 -5.89 -14.90
N GLY A 370 -22.29 -5.27 -14.10
CA GLY A 370 -21.96 -4.79 -12.77
C GLY A 370 -21.94 -5.91 -11.70
N ASP A 371 -21.49 -5.59 -10.49
CA ASP A 371 -21.24 -6.58 -9.42
C ASP A 371 -22.45 -7.44 -9.02
N ARG A 372 -23.67 -6.95 -9.26
CA ARG A 372 -24.92 -7.68 -8.98
C ARG A 372 -25.07 -8.97 -9.80
N SER A 373 -24.35 -9.13 -10.90
CA SER A 373 -24.41 -10.34 -11.74
C SER A 373 -23.37 -11.41 -11.38
N ARG A 374 -22.53 -11.19 -10.35
CA ARG A 374 -21.44 -12.11 -9.99
C ARG A 374 -21.95 -13.53 -9.70
N THR A 375 -23.06 -13.65 -8.96
CA THR A 375 -23.71 -14.94 -8.71
C THR A 375 -24.23 -15.59 -10.00
N ALA A 376 -24.83 -14.81 -10.91
CA ALA A 376 -25.27 -15.33 -12.21
C ALA A 376 -24.09 -15.86 -13.04
N CYS A 377 -22.95 -15.15 -13.03
CA CYS A 377 -21.73 -15.59 -13.70
C CYS A 377 -21.20 -16.89 -13.07
N ARG A 378 -21.17 -17.02 -11.74
CA ARG A 378 -20.83 -18.29 -11.05
C ARG A 378 -21.75 -19.44 -11.44
N ILE A 379 -23.06 -19.19 -11.56
CA ILE A 379 -24.05 -20.20 -11.99
C ILE A 379 -23.77 -20.65 -13.45
N VAL A 380 -23.47 -19.71 -14.35
CA VAL A 380 -23.07 -20.03 -15.73
C VAL A 380 -21.80 -20.86 -15.75
N VAL A 381 -20.78 -20.50 -14.98
CA VAL A 381 -19.55 -21.31 -14.85
C VAL A 381 -19.87 -22.72 -14.35
N ALA A 382 -20.74 -22.87 -13.35
CA ALA A 382 -21.18 -24.17 -12.85
C ALA A 382 -21.86 -25.03 -13.93
N PHE A 383 -22.68 -24.42 -14.80
CA PHE A 383 -23.28 -25.09 -15.96
C PHE A 383 -22.22 -25.62 -16.93
N PHE A 384 -21.20 -24.82 -17.26
CA PHE A 384 -20.09 -25.28 -18.11
C PHE A 384 -19.19 -26.28 -17.40
N ILE A 385 -19.03 -26.21 -16.07
CA ILE A 385 -18.34 -27.26 -15.31
C ILE A 385 -19.08 -28.58 -15.44
N GLN A 386 -20.41 -28.61 -15.40
CA GLN A 386 -21.17 -29.84 -15.62
C GLN A 386 -20.98 -30.36 -17.06
N ASN A 387 -21.17 -29.50 -18.06
CA ASN A 387 -21.27 -29.89 -19.48
C ASN A 387 -19.94 -30.08 -20.21
N CYS A 388 -18.88 -29.38 -19.79
CA CYS A 388 -17.59 -29.38 -20.48
C CYS A 388 -16.56 -30.19 -19.68
N GLU A 389 -15.39 -30.46 -20.28
CA GLU A 389 -14.27 -31.14 -19.61
C GLU A 389 -13.49 -30.24 -18.63
N VAL A 390 -14.14 -29.24 -18.03
CA VAL A 390 -13.54 -28.40 -16.97
C VAL A 390 -13.34 -29.28 -15.74
N PHE A 391 -12.14 -29.24 -15.15
CA PHE A 391 -11.68 -30.13 -14.06
C PHE A 391 -11.65 -31.64 -14.38
N SER A 392 -11.76 -32.04 -15.65
CA SER A 392 -11.78 -33.47 -16.03
C SER A 392 -10.42 -34.15 -16.04
N ARG A 393 -9.32 -33.39 -15.98
CA ARG A 393 -7.97 -33.93 -15.81
C ARG A 393 -7.51 -33.59 -14.41
N GLU A 394 -7.48 -34.57 -13.51
CA GLU A 394 -6.59 -34.47 -12.34
C GLU A 394 -5.17 -34.40 -12.92
N ILE A 395 -4.61 -33.19 -12.98
CA ILE A 395 -3.16 -33.03 -13.17
C ILE A 395 -2.57 -33.64 -11.90
N SER A 396 -2.15 -34.91 -11.99
CA SER A 396 -1.39 -35.57 -10.95
C SER A 396 -0.19 -34.69 -10.63
N LYS A 397 -0.19 -34.11 -9.43
CA LYS A 397 0.99 -33.44 -8.87
C LYS A 397 2.11 -34.44 -8.65
#